data_AF-A0A5M4A9M3-F1
#
_entry.id   AF-A0A5M4A9M3-F1
#
_cell.length_a   1.000
_cell.length_b   1.000
_cell.length_c   1.000
_cell.angle_alpha   90.00
_cell.angle_beta   90.00
_cell.angle_gamma   90.00
#
_symmetry.space_group_name_H-M   'P 1'
#
loop_
_entity.id
_entity.type
_entity.pdbx_description
1 polymer ?
#
loop_
_entity_poly.entity_id
_entity_poly.type
_entity_poly.pdbx_seq_one_letter_code
_entity_poly.pdbx_strand_id
1 'polypeptide(L)'
;MKKIFVLVALVAFMAQGVMAAVPGNGKGDADVQPVKLTKAMFLEKVMNYEKNPNEWKYEGSKPCIIDFYADWCGPCKQASPILDELAKKYAGKVQFYKVDTQVEQELAAVFGIRGIPAFLWVPMDGKPTMTSGIARSKEETKAMFEKLINQILLGNKPAE
;
A
#
# COMPACT_ATOMS: atom_id res chain seq x y z
N MET A 1 -8.15 -19.61 -77.74
CA MET A 1 -6.94 -20.46 -77.64
C MET A 1 -6.07 -19.84 -76.55
N LYS A 2 -5.73 -20.41 -75.40
CA LYS A 2 -5.64 -21.77 -74.87
C LYS A 2 -6.20 -21.79 -73.44
N LYS A 3 -6.73 -22.95 -73.04
CA LYS A 3 -7.20 -23.28 -71.69
C LYS A 3 -6.01 -23.36 -70.73
N ILE A 4 -6.18 -22.96 -69.47
CA ILE A 4 -5.55 -23.64 -68.32
C ILE A 4 -6.46 -23.47 -67.11
N PHE A 5 -6.88 -24.62 -66.60
CA PHE A 5 -7.56 -24.85 -65.33
C PHE A 5 -6.53 -24.74 -64.21
N VAL A 6 -6.82 -23.96 -63.17
CA VAL A 6 -6.30 -24.24 -61.82
C VAL A 6 -7.41 -24.00 -60.82
N LEU A 7 -7.98 -25.12 -60.37
CA LEU A 7 -8.83 -25.26 -59.20
C LEU A 7 -7.90 -25.35 -57.99
N VAL A 8 -7.93 -24.38 -57.06
CA VAL A 8 -7.36 -24.55 -55.71
C VAL A 8 -8.26 -23.87 -54.68
N ALA A 9 -8.95 -24.74 -53.93
CA ALA A 9 -9.39 -24.67 -52.55
C ALA A 9 -9.65 -23.30 -51.90
N LEU A 10 -10.93 -23.01 -51.72
CA LEU A 10 -11.45 -22.05 -50.77
C LEU A 10 -11.22 -22.59 -49.34
N VAL A 11 -10.13 -22.17 -48.68
CA VAL A 11 -9.97 -22.38 -47.23
C VAL A 11 -10.63 -21.19 -46.54
N ALA A 12 -11.85 -21.41 -46.05
CA ALA A 12 -12.52 -20.50 -45.14
C ALA A 12 -11.76 -20.52 -43.79
N PHE A 13 -10.90 -19.53 -43.57
CA PHE A 13 -10.32 -19.27 -42.25
C PHE A 13 -11.40 -18.58 -41.42
N MET A 14 -12.06 -19.35 -40.55
CA MET A 14 -12.94 -18.79 -39.53
C MET A 14 -12.13 -17.86 -38.63
N ALA A 15 -12.31 -16.55 -38.78
CA ALA A 15 -11.88 -15.56 -37.81
C ALA A 15 -12.81 -15.65 -36.58
N GLN A 16 -12.61 -16.67 -35.76
CA GLN A 16 -13.06 -16.62 -34.37
C GLN A 16 -12.02 -15.82 -33.59
N GLY A 17 -12.49 -14.71 -33.01
CA GLY A 17 -11.69 -13.79 -32.22
C GLY A 17 -10.95 -14.52 -31.12
N VAL A 18 -9.62 -14.42 -31.17
CA VAL A 18 -8.77 -14.67 -30.02
C VAL A 18 -8.37 -13.30 -29.51
N MET A 19 -9.20 -12.74 -28.64
CA MET A 19 -8.71 -11.74 -27.69
C MET A 19 -7.64 -12.46 -26.88
N ALA A 20 -6.37 -12.15 -27.12
CA ALA A 20 -5.31 -12.53 -26.22
C ALA A 20 -5.64 -11.90 -24.87
N ALA A 21 -6.21 -12.70 -23.98
CA ALA A 21 -6.38 -12.35 -22.59
C ALA A 21 -4.98 -12.01 -22.04
N VAL A 22 -4.75 -10.73 -21.78
CA VAL A 22 -3.70 -10.30 -20.87
C VAL A 22 -3.90 -11.11 -19.59
N PRO A 23 -2.90 -11.83 -19.07
CA PRO A 23 -3.00 -12.42 -17.75
C PRO A 23 -2.96 -11.27 -16.75
N GLY A 24 -4.13 -10.66 -16.52
CA GLY A 24 -4.40 -9.89 -15.32
C GLY A 24 -4.23 -10.87 -14.17
N ASN A 25 -3.15 -10.68 -13.42
CA ASN A 25 -2.81 -11.47 -12.25
C ASN A 25 -3.92 -11.33 -11.20
N GLY A 26 -4.95 -12.14 -11.35
CA GLY A 26 -6.02 -12.31 -10.39
C GLY A 26 -5.47 -13.01 -9.16
N LYS A 27 -4.95 -12.23 -8.22
CA LYS A 27 -4.79 -12.63 -6.83
C LYS A 27 -5.85 -11.89 -6.02
N GLY A 28 -7.09 -12.35 -6.13
CA GLY A 28 -8.18 -11.93 -5.28
C GLY A 28 -7.98 -12.50 -3.87
N ASP A 29 -7.99 -11.60 -2.89
CA ASP A 29 -8.45 -11.80 -1.51
C ASP A 29 -7.74 -12.77 -0.55
N ALA A 30 -6.63 -13.40 -0.95
CA ALA A 30 -5.79 -14.13 0.01
C ALA A 30 -4.56 -13.30 0.39
N ASP A 31 -4.57 -12.79 1.63
CA ASP A 31 -3.42 -12.22 2.37
C ASP A 31 -3.13 -10.71 2.21
N VAL A 32 -4.17 -9.88 2.27
CA VAL A 32 -4.00 -8.41 2.43
C VAL A 32 -3.53 -8.11 3.86
N GLN A 33 -2.22 -8.24 4.09
CA GLN A 33 -1.54 -7.86 5.34
C GLN A 33 -0.65 -6.62 5.13
N PRO A 34 -0.32 -5.87 6.19
CA PRO A 34 0.68 -4.80 6.13
C PRO A 34 2.02 -5.33 5.61
N VAL A 35 2.53 -4.69 4.56
CA VAL A 35 3.76 -5.13 3.89
C VAL A 35 4.98 -4.62 4.66
N LYS A 36 5.93 -5.50 5.00
CA LYS A 36 7.20 -5.10 5.61
C LYS A 36 8.04 -4.31 4.60
N LEU A 37 8.39 -3.07 4.94
CA LEU A 37 9.23 -2.21 4.12
C LEU A 37 10.68 -2.23 4.64
N THR A 38 11.60 -2.43 3.71
CA THR A 38 13.01 -2.08 3.88
C THR A 38 13.25 -0.64 3.42
N LYS A 39 14.40 -0.04 3.74
CA LYS A 39 14.82 1.25 3.19
C LYS A 39 14.70 1.29 1.66
N ALA A 40 15.19 0.26 0.97
CA ALA A 40 15.16 0.23 -0.49
C ALA A 40 13.71 0.28 -1.03
N MET A 41 12.80 -0.50 -0.44
CA MET A 41 11.39 -0.47 -0.81
C MET A 41 10.73 0.87 -0.46
N PHE A 42 11.12 1.49 0.66
CA PHE A 42 10.63 2.80 1.06
C PHE A 42 10.99 3.88 0.03
N LEU A 43 12.26 3.91 -0.39
CA LEU A 43 12.76 4.86 -1.39
C LEU A 43 12.09 4.71 -2.77
N GLU A 44 11.62 3.51 -3.09
CA GLU A 44 10.92 3.22 -4.34
C GLU A 44 9.41 3.50 -4.26
N LYS A 45 8.76 3.09 -3.16
CA LYS A 45 7.29 3.02 -3.08
C LYS A 45 6.64 4.13 -2.26
N VAL A 46 7.42 4.81 -1.41
CA VAL A 46 6.91 5.84 -0.51
C VAL A 46 7.55 7.18 -0.84
N MET A 47 8.83 7.38 -0.52
CA MET A 47 9.48 8.67 -0.72
C MET A 47 10.99 8.50 -0.83
N ASN A 48 11.58 9.06 -1.89
CA ASN A 48 13.01 9.00 -2.13
C ASN A 48 13.74 10.20 -1.51
N TYR A 49 14.09 10.09 -0.23
CA TYR A 49 14.81 11.15 0.49
C TYR A 49 16.28 11.30 0.04
N GLU A 50 16.85 10.33 -0.67
CA GLU A 50 18.21 10.45 -1.22
C GLU A 50 18.24 11.37 -2.44
N LYS A 51 17.19 11.31 -3.28
CA LYS A 51 17.03 12.20 -4.45
C LYS A 51 16.47 13.56 -4.06
N ASN A 52 15.54 13.61 -3.09
CA ASN A 52 14.85 14.83 -2.68
C ASN A 52 14.94 15.00 -1.15
N PRO A 53 16.12 15.35 -0.60
CA PRO A 53 16.33 15.37 0.86
C PRO A 53 15.53 16.44 1.61
N ASN A 54 15.14 17.51 0.91
CA ASN A 54 14.47 18.67 1.52
C ASN A 54 12.99 18.79 1.12
N GLU A 55 12.47 17.82 0.37
CA GLU A 55 11.11 17.88 -0.18
C GLU A 55 10.41 16.53 -0.02
N TRP A 56 9.18 16.57 0.49
CA TRP A 56 8.33 15.39 0.51
C TRP A 56 7.71 15.19 -0.87
N LYS A 57 8.18 14.16 -1.58
CA LYS A 57 7.56 13.68 -2.83
C LYS A 57 7.09 12.25 -2.65
N TYR A 58 5.78 12.06 -2.63
CA TYR A 58 5.18 10.73 -2.52
C TYR A 58 5.22 10.00 -3.87
N GLU A 59 5.71 8.77 -3.87
CA GLU A 59 5.84 7.91 -5.06
C GLU A 59 4.68 6.91 -5.19
N GLY A 60 3.85 6.77 -4.16
CA GLY A 60 2.77 5.77 -4.13
C GLY A 60 1.52 6.21 -4.91
N SER A 61 0.79 5.23 -5.45
CA SER A 61 -0.45 5.46 -6.22
C SER A 61 -1.72 5.46 -5.35
N LYS A 62 -1.59 5.23 -4.04
CA LYS A 62 -2.68 5.18 -3.05
C LYS A 62 -2.18 5.77 -1.74
N PRO A 63 -3.03 6.39 -0.91
CA PRO A 63 -2.61 6.84 0.40
C PRO A 63 -2.17 5.62 1.24
N CYS A 64 -1.25 5.82 2.17
CA CYS A 64 -0.75 4.74 2.99
C CYS A 64 -0.58 5.08 4.47
N ILE A 65 -0.49 4.03 5.27
CA ILE A 65 -0.05 4.08 6.67
C ILE A 65 1.19 3.23 6.82
N ILE A 66 2.17 3.73 7.59
CA ILE A 66 3.39 3.02 7.92
C ILE A 66 3.49 2.88 9.44
N ASP A 67 3.48 1.64 9.93
CA ASP A 67 3.70 1.28 11.34
C ASP A 67 5.19 1.07 11.63
N PHE A 68 5.78 1.97 12.43
CA PHE A 68 7.12 1.81 12.96
C PHE A 68 7.07 1.01 14.25
N TYR A 69 7.62 -0.21 14.22
CA TYR A 69 7.48 -1.21 15.28
C TYR A 69 8.81 -1.88 15.64
N ALA A 70 8.76 -2.80 16.61
CA ALA A 70 9.78 -3.79 16.89
C ALA A 70 9.13 -5.07 17.47
N ASP A 71 9.74 -6.24 17.29
CA ASP A 71 9.16 -7.53 17.71
C ASP A 71 9.05 -7.70 19.23
N TRP A 72 9.84 -6.96 20.02
CA TRP A 72 9.79 -6.98 21.48
C TRP A 72 8.73 -6.03 22.06
N CYS A 73 8.16 -5.13 21.24
CA CYS A 73 7.26 -4.08 21.69
C CYS A 73 5.85 -4.62 21.97
N GLY A 74 5.46 -4.64 23.25
CA GLY A 74 4.14 -5.10 23.70
C GLY A 74 2.96 -4.34 23.06
N PRO A 75 2.91 -2.99 23.11
CA PRO A 75 1.85 -2.24 22.45
C PRO A 75 1.79 -2.44 20.93
N CYS A 76 2.95 -2.60 20.27
CA CYS A 76 3.00 -2.88 18.83
C CYS A 76 2.30 -4.21 18.48
N LYS A 77 2.47 -5.25 19.32
CA LYS A 77 1.75 -6.52 19.15
C LYS A 77 0.23 -6.38 19.30
N GLN A 78 -0.25 -5.37 20.03
CA GLN A 78 -1.68 -5.08 20.11
C GLN A 78 -2.19 -4.34 18.86
N ALA A 79 -1.37 -3.43 18.30
CA ALA A 79 -1.70 -2.69 17.09
C ALA A 79 -1.71 -3.59 15.83
N SER A 80 -0.78 -4.54 15.71
CA SER A 80 -0.62 -5.38 14.52
C SER A 80 -1.92 -6.06 14.04
N PRO A 81 -2.67 -6.83 14.86
CA PRO A 81 -3.90 -7.47 14.39
C PRO A 81 -5.00 -6.47 14.01
N ILE A 82 -4.99 -5.27 14.60
CA ILE A 82 -5.93 -4.20 14.22
C ILE A 82 -5.56 -3.68 12.83
N LEU A 83 -4.28 -3.42 12.57
CA LEU A 83 -3.80 -3.00 11.25
C LEU A 83 -4.04 -4.08 10.18
N ASP A 84 -3.91 -5.36 10.52
CA ASP A 84 -4.23 -6.48 9.62
C ASP A 84 -5.73 -6.47 9.25
N GLU A 85 -6.61 -6.23 10.23
CA GLU A 85 -8.05 -6.12 9.98
C GLU A 85 -8.37 -4.90 9.09
N LEU A 86 -7.76 -3.76 9.39
CA LEU A 86 -7.98 -2.53 8.64
C LEU A 86 -7.39 -2.62 7.21
N ALA A 87 -6.27 -3.31 7.02
CA ALA A 87 -5.70 -3.57 5.70
C ALA A 87 -6.69 -4.32 4.80
N LYS A 88 -7.41 -5.31 5.35
CA LYS A 88 -8.49 -6.02 4.65
C LYS A 88 -9.69 -5.11 4.40
N LYS A 89 -10.15 -4.38 5.41
CA LYS A 89 -11.31 -3.47 5.30
C LYS A 89 -11.12 -2.36 4.26
N TYR A 90 -9.91 -1.82 4.16
CA TYR A 90 -9.56 -0.75 3.22
C TYR A 90 -8.77 -1.26 2.01
N ALA A 91 -8.84 -2.57 1.73
CA ALA A 91 -8.20 -3.18 0.58
C ALA A 91 -8.55 -2.43 -0.71
N GLY A 92 -7.54 -2.17 -1.52
CA GLY A 92 -7.68 -1.42 -2.75
C GLY A 92 -7.77 0.10 -2.58
N LYS A 93 -8.03 0.64 -1.37
CA LYS A 93 -8.16 2.08 -1.09
C LYS A 93 -6.97 2.66 -0.36
N VAL A 94 -6.47 1.97 0.66
CA VAL A 94 -5.34 2.39 1.49
C VAL A 94 -4.30 1.28 1.52
N GLN A 95 -3.03 1.66 1.42
CA GLN A 95 -1.93 0.73 1.53
C GLN A 95 -1.40 0.70 2.96
N PHE A 96 -1.12 -0.50 3.48
CA PHE A 96 -0.61 -0.68 4.84
C PHE A 96 0.82 -1.21 4.77
N TYR A 97 1.71 -0.58 5.51
CA TYR A 97 3.12 -0.92 5.59
C TYR A 97 3.56 -1.00 7.04
N LYS A 98 4.68 -1.71 7.27
CA LYS A 98 5.36 -1.75 8.56
C LYS A 98 6.87 -1.68 8.39
N VAL A 99 7.54 -0.96 9.28
CA VAL A 99 8.99 -0.78 9.33
C VAL A 99 9.48 -1.25 10.68
N ASP A 100 10.39 -2.22 10.66
CA ASP A 100 11.05 -2.70 11.86
C ASP A 100 12.21 -1.76 12.20
N THR A 101 12.05 -0.99 13.28
CA THR A 101 13.02 0.02 13.70
C THR A 101 14.35 -0.56 14.20
N GLN A 102 14.40 -1.86 14.52
CA GLN A 102 15.65 -2.51 14.90
C GLN A 102 16.51 -2.86 13.68
N VAL A 103 15.86 -3.13 12.55
CA VAL A 103 16.49 -3.50 11.28
C VAL A 103 16.77 -2.25 10.44
N GLU A 104 15.78 -1.38 10.30
CA GLU A 104 15.82 -0.19 9.43
C GLU A 104 16.16 1.07 10.24
N GLN A 105 17.30 1.07 10.94
CA GLN A 105 17.69 2.13 11.88
C GLN A 105 17.85 3.50 11.23
N GLU A 106 18.40 3.56 10.02
CA GLU A 106 18.54 4.81 9.26
C GLU A 106 17.17 5.41 8.93
N LEU A 107 16.24 4.57 8.47
CA LEU A 107 14.88 5.01 8.15
C LEU A 107 14.16 5.51 9.40
N ALA A 108 14.31 4.81 10.53
CA ALA A 108 13.80 5.29 11.81
C ALA A 108 14.41 6.64 12.22
N ALA A 109 15.71 6.85 11.97
CA ALA A 109 16.39 8.12 12.27
C ALA A 109 15.91 9.27 11.38
N VAL A 110 15.69 9.04 10.08
CA VAL A 110 15.14 10.04 9.14
C VAL A 110 13.79 10.58 9.62
N PHE A 111 12.94 9.71 10.17
CA PHE A 111 11.64 10.10 10.73
C PHE A 111 11.69 10.52 12.20
N GLY A 112 12.88 10.55 12.81
CA GLY A 112 13.06 10.93 14.21
C GLY A 112 12.31 10.03 15.19
N ILE A 113 12.17 8.73 14.88
CA ILE A 113 11.44 7.78 15.71
C ILE A 113 12.20 7.57 17.02
N ARG A 114 11.63 8.08 18.13
CA ARG A 114 12.19 7.97 19.49
C ARG A 114 11.41 7.01 20.38
N GLY A 115 10.25 6.55 19.94
CA GLY A 115 9.38 5.63 20.66
C GLY A 115 8.45 4.92 19.70
N ILE A 116 8.04 3.71 20.08
CA ILE A 116 7.20 2.84 19.28
C ILE A 116 6.00 2.31 20.10
N PRO A 117 4.85 2.06 19.46
CA PRO A 117 4.60 2.22 18.03
C PRO A 117 4.44 3.68 17.61
N ALA A 118 4.85 3.99 16.38
CA ALA A 118 4.60 5.26 15.72
C ALA A 118 4.04 5.03 14.33
N PHE A 119 3.18 5.92 13.85
CA PHE A 119 2.43 5.76 12.62
C PHE A 119 2.58 6.99 11.74
N LEU A 120 3.05 6.79 10.51
CA LEU A 120 3.08 7.82 9.48
C LEU A 120 1.87 7.65 8.55
N TRP A 121 1.04 8.68 8.51
CA TRP A 121 -0.15 8.78 7.67
C TRP A 121 0.18 9.59 6.43
N VAL A 122 0.17 8.96 5.27
CA VAL A 122 0.58 9.56 4.00
C VAL A 122 -0.65 9.71 3.08
N PRO A 123 -1.26 10.91 3.00
CA PRO A 123 -2.31 11.17 2.01
C PRO A 123 -1.75 11.21 0.59
N MET A 124 -2.63 11.18 -0.41
CA MET A 124 -2.22 11.40 -1.82
C MET A 124 -1.72 12.83 -2.04
N ASP A 125 -2.36 13.79 -1.38
CA ASP A 125 -2.08 15.21 -1.49
C ASP A 125 -1.75 15.80 -0.11
N GLY A 126 -0.72 16.65 -0.08
CA GLY A 126 -0.28 17.31 1.14
C GLY A 126 0.86 16.58 1.87
N LYS A 127 1.12 17.01 3.11
CA LYS A 127 2.23 16.49 3.92
C LYS A 127 1.78 15.31 4.77
N PRO A 128 2.65 14.33 5.00
CA PRO A 128 2.32 13.22 5.88
C PRO A 128 2.23 13.70 7.34
N THR A 129 1.45 12.98 8.14
CA THR A 129 1.26 13.27 9.56
C THR A 129 1.84 12.12 10.39
N MET A 130 2.56 12.43 11.47
CA MET A 130 3.08 11.44 12.41
C MET A 130 2.20 11.39 13.67
N THR A 131 1.88 10.20 14.16
CA THR A 131 1.25 9.98 15.47
C THR A 131 1.98 8.89 16.23
N SER A 132 1.85 8.85 17.55
CA SER A 132 2.52 7.85 18.40
C SER A 132 1.57 7.20 19.39
N GLY A 133 1.81 5.92 19.69
CA GLY A 133 1.08 5.17 20.69
C GLY A 133 -0.28 4.65 20.24
N ILE A 134 -0.94 3.91 21.13
CA ILE A 134 -2.27 3.33 20.95
C ILE A 134 -3.19 3.80 22.07
N ALA A 135 -4.50 3.57 21.91
CA ALA A 135 -5.48 3.88 22.95
C ALA A 135 -5.44 2.86 24.11
N ARG A 136 -6.33 3.01 25.09
CA ARG A 136 -6.35 2.14 26.28
C ARG A 136 -6.90 0.76 25.97
N SER A 137 -7.80 0.65 24.99
CA SER A 137 -8.35 -0.62 24.53
C SER A 137 -8.11 -0.86 23.04
N LYS A 138 -8.34 -2.11 22.60
CA LYS A 138 -8.25 -2.49 21.18
C LYS A 138 -9.33 -1.78 20.36
N GLU A 139 -10.52 -1.67 20.91
CA GLU A 139 -11.69 -1.07 20.26
C GLU A 139 -11.48 0.44 20.07
N GLU A 140 -10.98 1.13 21.10
CA GLU A 140 -10.63 2.54 21.01
C GLU A 140 -9.48 2.77 20.02
N THR A 141 -8.48 1.89 20.01
CA THR A 141 -7.35 1.97 19.07
C THR A 141 -7.83 1.80 17.63
N LYS A 142 -8.69 0.81 17.38
CA LYS A 142 -9.31 0.60 16.07
C LYS A 142 -10.14 1.81 15.65
N ALA A 143 -10.98 2.33 16.52
CA ALA A 143 -11.81 3.50 16.23
C ALA A 143 -10.95 4.74 15.93
N MET A 144 -9.85 4.93 16.66
CA MET A 144 -8.86 5.96 16.42
C MET A 144 -8.23 5.84 15.03
N PHE A 145 -7.75 4.65 14.66
CA PHE A 145 -7.17 4.43 13.33
C PHE A 145 -8.19 4.63 12.21
N GLU A 146 -9.42 4.12 12.35
CA GLU A 146 -10.47 4.34 11.35
C GLU A 146 -10.79 5.82 11.18
N LYS A 147 -10.85 6.58 12.28
CA LYS A 147 -11.01 8.03 12.24
C LYS A 147 -9.87 8.70 11.48
N LEU A 148 -8.62 8.35 11.78
CA LEU A 148 -7.44 8.94 11.12
C LEU A 148 -7.37 8.56 9.63
N ILE A 149 -7.71 7.32 9.27
CA ILE A 149 -7.81 6.89 7.86
C ILE A 149 -8.84 7.77 7.14
N ASN A 150 -10.05 7.92 7.70
CA ASN A 150 -11.09 8.67 7.04
C ASN A 150 -10.74 10.16 6.93
N GLN A 151 -10.18 10.76 7.98
CA GLN A 151 -9.89 12.20 8.02
C GLN A 151 -8.63 12.59 7.23
N ILE A 152 -7.55 11.82 7.38
CA ILE A 152 -6.24 12.17 6.80
C ILE A 152 -6.09 11.53 5.42
N LEU A 153 -6.37 10.23 5.30
CA LEU A 153 -6.03 9.49 4.07
C LEU A 153 -7.11 9.57 3.00
N LEU A 154 -8.38 9.59 3.40
CA LEU A 154 -9.53 9.56 2.48
C LEU A 154 -10.26 10.90 2.35
N GLY A 155 -9.84 11.93 3.09
CA GLY A 155 -10.39 13.28 2.97
C GLY A 155 -11.84 13.44 3.43
N ASN A 156 -12.41 12.44 4.12
CA ASN A 156 -13.74 12.50 4.71
C ASN A 156 -13.67 13.24 6.04
N LYS A 157 -13.53 14.57 5.99
CA LYS A 157 -13.67 15.41 7.19
C LYS A 157 -15.11 15.25 7.72
N PRO A 158 -15.31 15.06 9.04
CA PRO A 158 -16.65 15.22 9.60
C PRO A 158 -17.14 16.63 9.28
N ALA A 159 -18.41 16.76 8.91
CA ALA A 159 -19.05 18.06 8.81
C ALA A 159 -18.90 18.76 10.17
N GLU A 160 -18.32 19.96 10.15
CA GLU A 160 -18.20 20.83 11.33
C GLU A 160 -19.57 21.28 11.84
#